data_AF-A0A833FX82-F1
#
_entry.id   AF-A0A833FX82-F1
#
_cell.length_a   1.000
_cell.length_b   1.000
_cell.length_c   1.000
_cell.angle_alpha   90.00
_cell.angle_beta   90.00
_cell.angle_gamma   90.00
#
_symmetry.space_group_name_H-M   'P 1'
#
loop_
_entity.id
_entity.type
_entity.pdbx_description
1 polymer ?
#
loop_
_entity_poly.entity_id
_entity_poly.type
_entity_poly.pdbx_seq_one_letter_code
_entity_poly.pdbx_strand_id
1 'polypeptide(L)'
;MSEDTEQSQKTEQATEHRLEKAREKGQIAFSKEVGHLFAVFSLMLIFGFMLPQALHSITLSLRNLMENIGDIELSSAIKDGLFSSIMLKIIFSFIFPIIILITAGLAAGFLQTRFLISFEPLKPQLSKLSPLSGFKKLFGLKALVEFFKSFIKFLVVALLTYYIVWPEFGHLQEYISLDMSRLLAAFLSILLHLLGVIFVSLVVFTLFDYGYQKFMHMRELMMTKQEVKDEMKDVDGDPHVKQRLRRIRTDRARNRGMLS
;
A
#
# COMPACT_ATOMS: atom_id res chain seq x y z
N MET A 1 6.29 -34.04 -0.25
CA MET A 1 6.69 -34.66 -1.53
C MET A 1 5.55 -34.74 -2.55
N SER A 2 4.28 -34.59 -2.17
CA SER A 2 3.15 -34.48 -3.12
C SER A 2 2.95 -33.06 -3.68
N GLU A 3 3.05 -32.02 -2.84
CA GLU A 3 2.88 -30.61 -3.27
C GLU A 3 3.92 -30.16 -4.32
N ASP A 4 5.20 -30.52 -4.15
CA ASP A 4 6.26 -30.16 -5.13
C ASP A 4 6.06 -30.87 -6.48
N THR A 5 5.53 -32.09 -6.46
CA THR A 5 5.28 -32.87 -7.69
C THR A 5 4.11 -32.31 -8.49
N GLU A 6 3.05 -31.83 -7.82
CA GLU A 6 1.94 -31.12 -8.47
C GLU A 6 2.38 -29.74 -9.02
N GLN A 7 3.24 -29.03 -8.28
CA GLN A 7 3.74 -27.74 -8.72
C GLN A 7 4.68 -27.85 -9.92
N SER A 8 5.44 -28.95 -10.03
CA SER A 8 6.26 -29.25 -11.20
C SER A 8 5.47 -29.59 -12.46
N GLN A 9 4.19 -29.99 -12.34
CA GLN A 9 3.33 -30.28 -13.50
C GLN A 9 2.66 -29.02 -14.08
N LYS A 10 2.65 -27.91 -13.32
CA LYS A 10 2.09 -26.62 -13.74
C LYS A 10 3.09 -25.89 -14.63
N THR A 11 2.91 -26.07 -15.94
CA THR A 11 3.82 -25.54 -16.98
C THR A 11 3.14 -24.53 -17.89
N GLU A 12 1.81 -24.51 -17.93
CA GLU A 12 1.03 -23.63 -18.79
C GLU A 12 0.69 -22.32 -18.06
N GLN A 13 0.61 -21.23 -18.83
CA GLN A 13 0.19 -19.94 -18.29
C GLN A 13 -1.28 -19.97 -17.89
N ALA A 14 -1.65 -19.16 -16.90
CA ALA A 14 -3.04 -18.99 -16.49
C ALA A 14 -3.87 -18.37 -17.63
N THR A 15 -5.05 -18.92 -17.89
CA THR A 15 -6.02 -18.32 -18.82
C THR A 15 -6.58 -17.01 -18.24
N GLU A 16 -7.18 -16.17 -19.10
CA GLU A 16 -7.82 -14.92 -18.66
C GLU A 16 -8.94 -15.18 -17.63
N HIS A 17 -9.72 -16.24 -17.84
CA HIS A 17 -10.80 -16.62 -16.94
C HIS A 17 -10.29 -17.06 -15.56
N ARG A 18 -9.14 -17.76 -15.48
CA ARG A 18 -8.50 -18.09 -14.19
C ARG A 18 -7.99 -16.83 -13.48
N LEU A 19 -7.40 -15.89 -14.22
CA LEU A 19 -6.94 -14.62 -13.67
C LEU A 19 -8.11 -13.79 -13.12
N GLU A 20 -9.23 -13.76 -13.84
CA GLU A 20 -10.44 -13.07 -13.41
C GLU A 20 -11.06 -13.71 -12.16
N LYS A 21 -11.22 -15.04 -12.14
CA LYS A 21 -11.70 -15.77 -10.94
C LYS A 21 -10.79 -15.57 -9.72
N ALA A 22 -9.47 -15.60 -9.90
CA ALA A 22 -8.53 -15.33 -8.82
C ALA A 22 -8.72 -13.90 -8.28
N ARG A 23 -8.92 -12.95 -9.20
CA ARG A 23 -9.19 -11.55 -8.86
C ARG A 23 -10.51 -11.41 -8.11
N GLU A 24 -11.62 -11.99 -8.58
CA GLU A 24 -12.92 -11.94 -7.88
C GLU A 24 -12.83 -12.47 -6.44
N LYS A 25 -12.02 -13.52 -6.24
CA LYS A 25 -11.73 -14.10 -4.91
C LYS A 25 -10.82 -13.24 -4.02
N GLY A 26 -10.38 -12.08 -4.50
CA GLY A 26 -9.44 -11.21 -3.80
C GLY A 26 -8.00 -11.73 -3.79
N GLN A 27 -7.67 -12.73 -4.61
CA GLN A 27 -6.30 -13.22 -4.76
C GLN A 27 -5.56 -12.37 -5.79
N ILE A 28 -4.78 -11.41 -5.30
CA ILE A 28 -4.01 -10.47 -6.12
C ILE A 28 -2.57 -10.37 -5.63
N ALA A 29 -1.65 -9.99 -6.52
CA ALA A 29 -0.30 -9.62 -6.12
C ALA A 29 -0.35 -8.34 -5.28
N PHE A 30 0.16 -8.40 -4.05
CA PHE A 30 0.17 -7.26 -3.12
C PHE A 30 1.55 -7.13 -2.48
N SER A 31 2.15 -5.95 -2.65
CA SER A 31 3.44 -5.57 -2.07
C SER A 31 3.21 -4.57 -0.92
N LYS A 32 3.76 -4.89 0.25
CA LYS A 32 3.75 -4.00 1.41
C LYS A 32 4.67 -2.79 1.20
N GLU A 33 5.69 -2.91 0.35
CA GLU A 33 6.65 -1.84 0.05
C GLU A 33 6.00 -0.63 -0.61
N VAL A 34 5.00 -0.85 -1.46
CA VAL A 34 4.22 0.24 -2.05
C VAL A 34 3.55 1.07 -0.96
N GLY A 35 3.03 0.44 0.10
CA GLY A 35 2.48 1.15 1.26
C GLY A 35 3.53 2.01 1.97
N HIS A 36 4.73 1.47 2.21
CA HIS A 36 5.83 2.22 2.82
C HIS A 36 6.28 3.41 1.96
N LEU A 37 6.35 3.22 0.64
CA LEU A 37 6.70 4.27 -0.30
C LEU A 37 5.70 5.45 -0.24
N PHE A 38 4.40 5.14 -0.27
CA PHE A 38 3.34 6.15 -0.16
C PHE A 38 3.34 6.84 1.21
N ALA A 39 3.67 6.12 2.29
CA ALA A 39 3.81 6.70 3.61
C ALA A 39 4.95 7.73 3.67
N VAL A 40 6.14 7.38 3.16
CA VAL A 40 7.29 8.31 3.10
C VAL A 40 6.99 9.49 2.19
N PHE A 41 6.36 9.27 1.04
CA PHE A 41 5.91 10.35 0.15
C PHE A 41 4.95 11.31 0.86
N SER A 42 4.01 10.78 1.65
CA SER A 42 3.09 11.59 2.45
C SER A 42 3.81 12.43 3.48
N LEU A 43 4.81 11.86 4.17
CA LEU A 43 5.65 12.61 5.09
C LEU A 43 6.39 13.73 4.38
N MET A 44 6.93 13.50 3.18
CA MET A 44 7.56 14.56 2.39
C MET A 44 6.58 15.69 2.06
N LEU A 45 5.33 15.38 1.72
CA LEU A 45 4.32 16.42 1.48
C LEU A 45 3.97 17.20 2.75
N ILE A 46 3.82 16.49 3.87
CA ILE A 46 3.49 17.09 5.17
C ILE A 46 4.63 17.99 5.63
N PHE A 47 5.87 17.49 5.68
CA PHE A 47 7.02 18.27 6.12
C PHE A 47 7.42 19.35 5.11
N GLY A 48 7.27 19.09 3.81
CA GLY A 48 7.70 20.02 2.76
C GLY A 48 6.75 21.19 2.56
N PHE A 49 5.44 20.97 2.68
CA PHE A 49 4.44 21.99 2.35
C PHE A 49 3.58 22.40 3.55
N MET A 50 3.15 21.45 4.38
CA MET A 50 2.17 21.74 5.44
C MET A 50 2.82 22.29 6.71
N LEU A 51 3.87 21.64 7.19
CA LEU A 51 4.51 21.99 8.45
C LEU A 51 5.06 23.42 8.46
N PRO A 52 5.73 23.94 7.40
CA PRO A 52 6.20 25.32 7.38
C PRO A 52 5.06 26.32 7.54
N GLN A 53 3.94 26.09 6.84
CA GLN A 53 2.76 26.95 6.89
C GLN A 53 2.08 26.91 8.27
N ALA A 54 1.95 25.71 8.84
CA ALA A 54 1.39 25.51 10.17
C ALA A 54 2.24 26.19 11.25
N LEU A 55 3.57 25.99 11.22
CA LEU A 55 4.50 26.64 12.14
C LEU A 55 4.43 28.16 12.00
N HIS A 56 4.47 28.69 10.77
CA HIS A 56 4.35 30.13 10.55
C HIS A 56 3.05 30.72 11.11
N SER A 57 1.91 30.07 10.86
CA SER A 57 0.61 30.50 11.39
C SER A 57 0.55 30.45 12.92
N ILE A 58 1.12 29.42 13.53
CA ILE A 58 1.20 29.30 14.99
C ILE A 58 2.11 30.39 15.57
N THR A 59 3.29 30.60 15.00
CA THR A 59 4.24 31.63 15.45
C THR A 59 3.62 33.03 15.36
N LEU A 60 2.92 33.36 14.27
CA LEU A 60 2.20 34.63 14.14
C LEU A 60 1.09 34.76 15.20
N SER A 61 0.32 33.69 15.43
CA SER A 61 -0.75 33.71 16.43
C SER A 61 -0.21 33.88 17.86
N LEU A 62 0.90 33.22 18.19
CA LEU A 62 1.57 33.35 19.48
C LEU A 62 2.21 34.74 19.64
N ARG A 63 2.83 35.27 18.59
CA ARG A 63 3.41 36.62 18.60
C ARG A 63 2.33 37.67 18.84
N ASN A 64 1.21 37.58 18.14
CA ASN A 64 0.07 38.47 18.36
C ASN A 64 -0.49 38.36 19.78
N LEU A 65 -0.54 37.15 20.35
CA LEU A 65 -0.94 36.97 21.75
C LEU A 65 0.04 37.70 22.68
N MET A 66 1.34 37.48 22.50
CA MET A 66 2.39 38.08 23.34
C MET A 66 2.43 39.60 23.25
N GLU A 67 2.28 40.18 22.06
CA GLU A 67 2.28 41.62 21.85
C GLU A 67 1.06 42.31 22.50
N ASN A 68 -0.09 41.62 22.59
CA ASN A 68 -1.33 42.18 23.13
C ASN A 68 -1.67 41.67 24.55
N ILE A 69 -0.79 40.91 25.21
CA ILE A 69 -1.08 40.29 26.54
C ILE A 69 -1.47 41.32 27.60
N GLY A 70 -0.93 42.54 27.53
CA GLY A 70 -1.24 43.63 28.46
C GLY A 70 -2.60 44.28 28.22
N ASP A 71 -3.12 44.19 27.00
CA ASP A 71 -4.38 44.83 26.57
C ASP A 71 -5.55 43.84 26.47
N ILE A 72 -5.27 42.54 26.54
CA ILE A 72 -6.28 41.49 26.50
C ILE A 72 -6.91 41.31 27.89
N GLU A 73 -8.10 41.86 28.08
CA GLU A 73 -8.95 41.45 29.20
C GLU A 73 -9.40 39.99 29.01
N LEU A 74 -9.20 39.13 30.01
CA LEU A 74 -9.54 37.70 29.92
C LEU A 74 -11.04 37.48 29.58
N SER A 75 -11.90 38.40 30.00
CA SER A 75 -13.34 38.39 29.72
C SER A 75 -13.66 38.68 28.24
N SER A 76 -12.90 39.56 27.57
CA SER A 76 -13.09 39.89 26.15
C SER A 76 -12.52 38.80 25.24
N ALA A 77 -11.34 38.24 25.55
CA ALA A 77 -10.76 37.13 24.77
C ALA A 77 -11.63 35.87 24.75
N ILE A 78 -12.36 35.60 25.84
CA ILE A 78 -13.32 34.49 25.91
C ILE A 78 -14.58 34.81 25.09
N LYS A 79 -15.08 36.06 25.12
CA LYS A 79 -16.24 36.50 24.34
C LYS A 79 -15.97 36.54 22.84
N ASP A 80 -14.78 36.95 22.43
CA ASP A 80 -14.38 37.07 21.03
C ASP A 80 -13.95 35.74 20.40
N GLY A 81 -13.95 34.64 21.18
CA GLY A 81 -13.59 33.32 20.70
C GLY A 81 -12.12 33.19 20.29
N LEU A 82 -11.24 34.03 20.86
CA LEU A 82 -9.83 34.04 20.47
C LEU A 82 -9.17 32.69 20.75
N PHE A 83 -9.44 32.09 21.90
CA PHE A 83 -8.97 30.75 22.26
C PHE A 83 -9.59 29.64 21.39
N SER A 84 -10.88 29.72 21.07
CA SER A 84 -11.53 28.72 20.20
C SER A 84 -10.98 28.79 18.77
N SER A 85 -10.67 29.98 18.27
CA SER A 85 -10.04 30.16 16.95
C SER A 85 -8.62 29.57 16.88
N ILE A 86 -7.81 29.74 17.93
CA ILE A 86 -6.46 29.15 18.02
C ILE A 86 -6.56 27.63 18.13
N MET A 87 -7.45 27.12 18.98
CA MET A 87 -7.68 25.68 19.11
C MET A 87 -8.13 25.06 17.77
N LEU A 88 -9.06 25.69 17.06
CA LEU A 88 -9.48 25.24 15.74
C LEU A 88 -8.31 25.24 14.74
N LYS A 89 -7.47 26.30 14.71
CA LYS A 89 -6.28 26.34 13.83
C LYS A 89 -5.31 25.20 14.13
N ILE A 90 -5.08 24.88 15.40
CA ILE A 90 -4.23 23.75 15.81
C ILE A 90 -4.87 22.44 15.35
N ILE A 91 -6.15 22.22 15.63
CA ILE A 91 -6.88 21.02 15.23
C ILE A 91 -6.83 20.82 13.71
N PHE A 92 -7.15 21.85 12.92
CA PHE A 92 -7.09 21.78 11.47
C PHE A 92 -5.67 21.53 10.95
N SER A 93 -4.64 22.07 11.60
CA SER A 93 -3.24 21.80 11.23
C SER A 93 -2.85 20.32 11.38
N PHE A 94 -3.52 19.56 12.25
CA PHE A 94 -3.30 18.12 12.40
C PHE A 94 -4.26 17.25 11.58
N ILE A 95 -5.48 17.72 11.31
CA ILE A 95 -6.47 16.97 10.51
C ILE A 95 -5.96 16.72 9.09
N PHE A 96 -5.41 17.74 8.42
CA PHE A 96 -4.97 17.58 7.04
C PHE A 96 -3.83 16.56 6.87
N PRO A 97 -2.75 16.57 7.68
CA PRO A 97 -1.74 15.50 7.67
C PRO A 97 -2.33 14.10 7.84
N ILE A 98 -3.31 13.93 8.73
CA ILE A 98 -3.99 12.65 8.93
C ILE A 98 -4.75 12.23 7.66
N ILE A 99 -5.48 13.16 7.03
CA ILE A 99 -6.18 12.90 5.76
C ILE A 99 -5.19 12.48 4.67
N ILE A 100 -4.03 13.14 4.56
CA ILE A 100 -2.99 12.77 3.58
C ILE A 100 -2.50 11.34 3.84
N LEU A 101 -2.21 10.98 5.09
CA LEU A 101 -1.76 9.62 5.44
C LEU A 101 -2.83 8.56 5.13
N ILE A 102 -4.10 8.83 5.46
CA ILE A 102 -5.21 7.93 5.16
C ILE A 102 -5.38 7.77 3.65
N THR A 103 -5.42 8.88 2.92
CA THR A 103 -5.60 8.86 1.46
C THR A 103 -4.43 8.18 0.75
N ALA A 104 -3.20 8.35 1.23
CA ALA A 104 -2.04 7.65 0.69
C ALA A 104 -2.08 6.14 0.96
N GLY A 105 -2.52 5.72 2.15
CA GLY A 105 -2.72 4.30 2.45
C GLY A 105 -3.80 3.66 1.55
N LEU A 106 -4.93 4.37 1.37
CA LEU A 106 -5.98 3.95 0.45
C LEU A 106 -5.49 3.91 -1.01
N ALA A 107 -4.77 4.94 -1.45
CA ALA A 107 -4.20 5.02 -2.79
C ALA A 107 -3.21 3.87 -3.06
N ALA A 108 -2.31 3.57 -2.10
CA ALA A 108 -1.38 2.45 -2.20
C ALA A 108 -2.11 1.11 -2.34
N GLY A 109 -3.24 0.93 -1.64
CA GLY A 109 -4.10 -0.25 -1.80
C GLY A 109 -4.77 -0.31 -3.16
N PHE A 110 -5.53 0.73 -3.52
CA PHE A 110 -6.31 0.78 -4.75
C PHE A 110 -5.48 0.71 -6.02
N LEU A 111 -4.29 1.32 -6.03
CA LEU A 111 -3.36 1.27 -7.17
C LEU A 111 -2.88 -0.17 -7.42
N GLN A 112 -2.65 -0.95 -6.36
CA GLN A 112 -2.24 -2.34 -6.46
C GLN A 112 -3.40 -3.28 -6.81
N THR A 113 -4.59 -3.04 -6.24
CA THR A 113 -5.77 -3.90 -6.46
C THR A 113 -6.53 -3.58 -7.74
N ARG A 114 -6.16 -2.49 -8.45
CA ARG A 114 -6.92 -1.92 -9.57
C ARG A 114 -8.40 -1.71 -9.19
N PHE A 115 -8.63 -1.09 -8.03
CA PHE A 115 -9.97 -0.81 -7.48
C PHE A 115 -10.87 -2.03 -7.24
N LEU A 116 -10.28 -3.22 -7.12
CA LEU A 116 -11.05 -4.41 -6.77
C LEU A 116 -11.49 -4.34 -5.30
N ILE A 117 -12.79 -4.54 -5.07
CA ILE A 117 -13.38 -4.74 -3.74
C ILE A 117 -13.99 -6.15 -3.72
N SER A 118 -13.40 -7.04 -2.92
CA SER A 118 -13.92 -8.40 -2.71
C SER A 118 -14.21 -8.63 -1.22
N PHE A 119 -15.42 -9.06 -0.91
CA PHE A 119 -15.84 -9.45 0.43
C PHE A 119 -15.58 -10.93 0.73
N GLU A 120 -15.15 -11.69 -0.27
CA GLU A 120 -14.93 -13.14 -0.14
C GLU A 120 -13.82 -13.50 0.88
N PRO A 121 -12.70 -12.74 0.97
CA PRO A 121 -11.69 -12.95 2.01
C PRO A 121 -12.17 -12.74 3.45
N LEU A 122 -13.30 -12.05 3.67
CA LEU A 122 -13.87 -11.80 5.01
C LEU A 122 -14.62 -13.02 5.56
N LYS A 123 -14.91 -14.03 4.72
CA LYS A 123 -15.53 -15.27 5.19
C LYS A 123 -14.54 -16.01 6.11
N PRO A 124 -14.93 -16.38 7.35
CA PRO A 124 -14.06 -17.11 8.25
C PRO A 124 -13.75 -18.49 7.65
N GLN A 125 -12.47 -18.75 7.39
CA GLN A 125 -11.98 -20.04 6.89
C GLN A 125 -11.20 -20.71 8.01
N LEU A 126 -11.73 -21.81 8.57
CA LEU A 126 -11.08 -22.58 9.65
C LEU A 126 -9.69 -23.09 9.26
N SER A 127 -9.44 -23.30 7.97
CA SER A 127 -8.13 -23.66 7.43
C SER A 127 -7.06 -22.58 7.62
N LYS A 128 -7.44 -21.30 7.75
CA LYS A 128 -6.51 -20.18 8.03
C LYS A 128 -6.13 -20.06 9.51
N LEU A 129 -6.83 -20.76 10.41
CA LEU A 129 -6.62 -20.71 11.85
C LEU A 129 -5.68 -21.81 12.38
N SER A 130 -5.13 -22.67 11.52
CA SER A 130 -4.28 -23.77 11.99
C SER A 130 -2.91 -23.24 12.48
N PRO A 131 -2.51 -23.51 13.75
CA PRO A 131 -1.22 -23.06 14.28
C PRO A 131 -0.02 -23.58 13.49
N LEU A 132 -0.13 -24.82 13.00
CA LEU A 132 0.92 -25.49 12.22
C LEU A 132 1.20 -24.77 10.88
N SER A 133 0.15 -24.30 10.19
CA SER A 133 0.31 -23.53 8.95
C SER A 133 0.90 -22.14 9.22
N GLY A 134 0.56 -21.52 10.37
CA GLY A 134 1.20 -20.30 10.85
C GLY A 134 2.69 -20.48 11.09
N PHE A 135 3.09 -21.58 11.74
CA PHE A 135 4.50 -21.87 12.02
C PHE A 135 5.31 -22.08 10.72
N LYS A 136 4.78 -22.83 9.75
CA LYS A 136 5.43 -23.00 8.43
C LYS A 136 5.53 -21.68 7.65
N LYS A 137 4.58 -20.75 7.84
CA LYS A 137 4.65 -19.41 7.24
C LYS A 137 5.70 -18.52 7.91
N LEU A 138 5.92 -18.65 9.22
CA LEU A 138 6.90 -17.86 9.97
C LEU A 138 8.33 -18.38 9.84
N PHE A 139 8.52 -19.70 9.71
CA PHE A 139 9.84 -20.34 9.65
C PHE A 139 10.15 -21.02 8.32
N GLY A 140 9.32 -20.81 7.29
CA GLY A 140 9.55 -21.36 5.96
C GLY A 140 10.56 -20.55 5.13
N LEU A 141 10.99 -21.11 3.99
CA LEU A 141 11.89 -20.44 3.03
C LEU A 141 11.39 -19.05 2.60
N LYS A 142 10.07 -18.87 2.44
CA LYS A 142 9.47 -17.57 2.13
C LYS A 142 9.76 -16.53 3.22
N ALA A 143 9.67 -16.90 4.50
CA ALA A 143 9.95 -16.00 5.62
C ALA A 143 11.44 -15.63 5.69
N LEU A 144 12.33 -16.59 5.46
CA LEU A 144 13.77 -16.31 5.41
C LEU A 144 14.12 -15.30 4.30
N VAL A 145 13.53 -15.47 3.11
CA VAL A 145 13.70 -14.52 1.99
C VAL A 145 13.14 -13.14 2.34
N GLU A 146 11.96 -13.05 2.95
CA GLU A 146 11.39 -11.78 3.41
C GLU A 146 12.23 -11.10 4.50
N PHE A 147 12.81 -11.89 5.42
CA PHE A 147 13.74 -11.41 6.43
C PHE A 147 14.99 -10.80 5.78
N PHE A 148 15.65 -11.51 4.87
CA PHE A 148 16.83 -10.98 4.18
C PHE A 148 16.52 -9.72 3.38
N LYS A 149 15.39 -9.68 2.65
CA LYS A 149 14.95 -8.46 1.97
C LYS A 149 14.78 -7.29 2.95
N SER A 150 14.15 -7.54 4.11
CA SER A 150 13.92 -6.52 5.14
C SER A 150 15.22 -6.06 5.81
N PHE A 151 16.14 -6.99 6.05
CA PHE A 151 17.44 -6.71 6.64
C PHE A 151 18.33 -5.88 5.72
N ILE A 152 18.39 -6.21 4.42
CA ILE A 152 19.12 -5.41 3.43
C ILE A 152 18.55 -4.00 3.36
N LYS A 153 17.23 -3.84 3.29
CA LYS A 153 16.58 -2.53 3.33
C LYS A 153 16.94 -1.75 4.58
N PHE A 154 16.88 -2.38 5.75
CA PHE A 154 17.26 -1.77 7.02
C PHE A 154 18.70 -1.26 6.98
N LEU A 155 19.66 -2.08 6.53
CA LEU A 155 21.05 -1.67 6.39
C LEU A 155 21.21 -0.48 5.44
N VAL A 156 20.55 -0.51 4.29
CA VAL A 156 20.61 0.60 3.33
C VAL A 156 20.06 1.88 3.96
N VAL A 157 18.89 1.84 4.59
CA VAL A 157 18.30 3.03 5.26
C VAL A 157 19.18 3.52 6.40
N ALA A 158 19.74 2.61 7.21
CA ALA A 158 20.64 2.94 8.31
C ALA A 158 21.92 3.61 7.81
N LEU A 159 22.53 3.09 6.73
CA LEU A 159 23.72 3.69 6.12
C LEU A 159 23.42 5.06 5.53
N LEU A 160 22.32 5.21 4.78
CA LEU A 160 21.92 6.51 4.22
C LEU A 160 21.68 7.54 5.32
N THR A 161 20.99 7.14 6.39
CA THR A 161 20.77 7.98 7.56
C THR A 161 22.09 8.36 8.23
N TYR A 162 23.00 7.40 8.41
CA TYR A 162 24.32 7.66 8.96
C TYR A 162 25.09 8.67 8.12
N TYR A 163 25.18 8.49 6.80
CA TYR A 163 25.92 9.39 5.92
C TYR A 163 25.34 10.81 5.87
N ILE A 164 24.03 10.96 6.04
CA ILE A 164 23.36 12.27 6.03
C ILE A 164 23.49 12.95 7.39
N VAL A 165 23.31 12.22 8.50
CA VAL A 165 23.25 12.82 9.83
C VAL A 165 24.63 12.94 10.47
N TRP A 166 25.58 12.08 10.12
CA TRP A 166 26.93 12.11 10.72
C TRP A 166 27.67 13.44 10.50
N PRO A 167 27.69 14.03 9.29
CA PRO A 167 28.31 15.34 9.07
C PRO A 167 27.68 16.46 9.90
N GLU A 168 26.38 16.37 10.22
CA GLU A 168 25.63 17.39 10.97
C GLU A 168 26.14 17.55 12.40
N PHE A 169 26.77 16.53 12.99
CA PHE A 169 27.44 16.66 14.29
C PHE A 169 28.63 17.62 14.25
N GLY A 170 29.28 17.77 13.09
CA GLY A 170 30.34 18.76 12.90
C GLY A 170 29.83 20.20 12.94
N HIS A 171 28.57 20.42 12.54
CA HIS A 171 27.92 21.73 12.49
C HIS A 171 27.23 22.12 13.81
N LEU A 172 27.35 21.32 14.87
CA LEU A 172 26.73 21.59 16.19
C LEU A 172 27.09 22.97 16.76
N GLN A 173 28.33 23.42 16.59
CA GLN A 173 28.76 24.74 17.07
C GLN A 173 28.04 25.88 16.32
N GLU A 174 27.81 25.71 15.02
CA GLU A 174 27.06 26.67 14.21
C GLU A 174 25.60 26.72 14.68
N TYR A 175 25.00 25.56 14.98
CA TYR A 175 23.62 25.45 15.44
C TYR A 175 23.34 26.15 16.77
N ILE A 176 24.31 26.18 17.70
CA ILE A 176 24.16 26.89 18.98
C ILE A 176 24.03 28.41 18.77
N SER A 177 24.64 28.94 17.71
CA SER A 177 24.62 30.38 17.40
C SER A 177 23.44 30.84 16.55
N LEU A 178 22.63 29.90 16.04
CA LEU A 178 21.46 30.22 15.23
C LEU A 178 20.29 30.68 16.10
N ASP A 179 19.54 31.65 15.58
CA ASP A 179 18.21 31.94 16.12
C ASP A 179 17.26 30.75 15.89
N MET A 180 16.21 30.67 16.72
CA MET A 180 15.26 29.56 16.71
C MET A 180 14.62 29.32 15.33
N SER A 181 14.39 30.38 14.55
CA SER A 181 13.74 30.25 13.24
C SER A 181 14.68 29.61 12.21
N ARG A 182 15.96 30.01 12.21
CA ARG A 182 16.99 29.42 11.35
C ARG A 182 17.32 27.99 11.76
N LEU A 183 17.35 27.71 13.06
CA LEU A 183 17.55 26.35 13.57
C LEU A 183 16.45 25.41 13.07
N LEU A 184 15.17 25.79 13.21
CA LEU A 184 14.04 25.02 12.71
C LEU A 184 14.09 24.81 11.19
N ALA A 185 14.50 25.83 10.43
CA ALA A 185 14.66 25.73 8.98
C ALA A 185 15.78 24.74 8.59
N ALA A 186 16.92 24.77 9.30
CA ALA A 186 18.01 23.81 9.09
C ALA A 186 17.57 22.37 9.39
N PHE A 187 16.91 22.14 10.53
CA PHE A 187 16.34 20.83 10.87
C PHE A 187 15.37 20.31 9.80
N LEU A 188 14.48 21.18 9.31
CA LEU A 188 13.54 20.81 8.27
C LEU A 188 14.25 20.46 6.96
N SER A 189 15.30 21.21 6.59
CA SER A 189 16.09 20.95 5.40
C SER A 189 16.78 19.58 5.46
N ILE A 190 17.41 19.25 6.58
CA ILE A 190 18.05 17.96 6.82
C ILE A 190 17.01 16.83 6.78
N LEU A 191 15.86 17.03 7.42
CA LEU A 191 14.77 16.05 7.43
C LEU A 191 14.23 15.77 6.01
N LEU A 192 14.02 16.82 5.20
CA LEU A 192 13.55 16.66 3.82
C LEU A 192 14.60 16.02 2.94
N HIS A 193 15.89 16.34 3.13
CA HIS A 193 16.98 15.67 2.45
C HIS A 193 17.02 14.17 2.78
N LEU A 194 16.93 13.82 4.07
CA LEU A 194 16.85 12.44 4.55
C LEU A 194 15.65 11.70 3.96
N LEU A 195 14.44 12.29 4.05
CA LEU A 195 13.22 11.69 3.49
C LEU A 195 13.33 11.50 1.98
N GLY A 196 13.91 12.45 1.25
CA GLY A 196 14.12 12.35 -0.20
C GLY A 196 15.05 11.20 -0.58
N VAL A 197 16.17 11.05 0.12
CA VAL A 197 17.13 9.96 -0.13
C VAL A 197 16.53 8.60 0.23
N ILE A 198 15.82 8.50 1.36
CA ILE A 198 15.09 7.29 1.75
C ILE A 198 14.00 6.97 0.73
N PHE A 199 13.25 7.97 0.25
CA PHE A 199 12.20 7.78 -0.75
C PHE A 199 12.75 7.17 -2.03
N VAL A 200 13.83 7.73 -2.60
CA VAL A 200 14.46 7.21 -3.81
C VAL A 200 14.95 5.77 -3.60
N SER A 201 15.56 5.47 -2.45
CA SER A 201 15.97 4.11 -2.10
C SER A 201 14.77 3.15 -2.05
N LEU A 202 13.67 3.55 -1.40
CA LEU A 202 12.45 2.76 -1.31
C LEU A 202 11.77 2.56 -2.66
N VAL A 203 11.88 3.50 -3.61
CA VAL A 203 11.38 3.29 -4.98
C VAL A 203 12.04 2.07 -5.60
N VAL A 204 13.37 1.95 -5.48
CA VAL A 204 14.13 0.81 -6.03
C VAL A 204 13.65 -0.50 -5.39
N PHE A 205 13.59 -0.55 -4.05
CA PHE A 205 13.11 -1.75 -3.35
C PHE A 205 11.66 -2.11 -3.67
N THR A 206 10.80 -1.10 -3.81
CA THR A 206 9.38 -1.29 -4.13
C THR A 206 9.20 -1.87 -5.53
N LEU A 207 9.98 -1.40 -6.52
CA LEU A 207 9.93 -1.93 -7.87
C LEU A 207 10.35 -3.41 -7.91
N PHE A 208 11.43 -3.76 -7.21
CA PHE A 208 11.87 -5.15 -7.10
C PHE A 208 10.86 -6.03 -6.38
N ASP A 209 10.34 -5.58 -5.23
CA ASP A 209 9.37 -6.38 -4.46
C ASP A 209 8.05 -6.53 -5.23
N TYR A 210 7.53 -5.47 -5.83
CA TYR A 210 6.31 -5.54 -6.65
C TYR A 210 6.48 -6.49 -7.84
N GLY A 211 7.61 -6.42 -8.54
CA GLY A 211 7.94 -7.35 -9.63
C GLY A 211 8.01 -8.80 -9.15
N TYR A 212 8.68 -9.04 -8.02
CA TYR A 212 8.77 -10.36 -7.39
C TYR A 212 7.40 -10.90 -6.97
N GLN A 213 6.57 -10.08 -6.31
CA GLN A 213 5.21 -10.47 -5.91
C GLN A 213 4.33 -10.78 -7.12
N LYS A 214 4.42 -9.96 -8.18
CA LYS A 214 3.69 -10.20 -9.43
C LYS A 214 4.13 -11.50 -10.10
N PHE A 215 5.44 -11.76 -10.17
CA PHE A 215 5.97 -13.00 -10.71
C PHE A 215 5.52 -14.22 -9.90
N MET A 216 5.64 -14.16 -8.56
CA MET A 216 5.21 -15.25 -7.68
C MET A 216 3.70 -15.50 -7.78
N HIS A 217 2.89 -14.45 -7.87
CA HIS A 217 1.46 -14.57 -8.06
C HIS A 217 1.09 -15.26 -9.39
N MET A 218 1.73 -14.84 -10.50
CA MET A 218 1.54 -15.51 -11.79
C MET A 218 1.98 -16.97 -11.74
N ARG A 219 3.09 -17.26 -11.04
CA ARG A 219 3.59 -18.63 -10.85
C ARG A 219 2.63 -19.50 -10.03
N GLU A 220 1.98 -18.93 -9.02
CA GLU A 220 0.96 -19.63 -8.22
C GLU A 220 -0.32 -19.91 -9.04
N LEU A 221 -0.61 -19.08 -10.05
CA LEU A 221 -1.75 -19.26 -10.94
C LEU A 221 -1.48 -20.16 -12.16
N MET A 222 -0.24 -20.60 -12.39
CA MET A 222 0.08 -21.52 -13.49
C MET A 222 -0.77 -22.79 -13.45
N MET A 223 -0.98 -23.34 -14.63
CA MET A 223 -1.92 -24.42 -14.88
C MET A 223 -1.19 -25.65 -15.40
N THR A 224 -1.77 -26.82 -15.17
CA THR A 224 -1.37 -28.02 -15.91
C THR A 224 -2.07 -28.04 -17.27
N LYS A 225 -1.51 -28.76 -18.25
CA LYS A 225 -2.17 -28.97 -19.55
C LYS A 225 -3.59 -29.54 -19.42
N GLN A 226 -3.83 -30.34 -18.39
CA GLN A 226 -5.15 -30.92 -18.13
C GLN A 226 -6.12 -29.85 -17.59
N GLU A 227 -5.68 -29.03 -16.63
CA GLU A 227 -6.50 -27.93 -16.09
C GLU A 227 -6.90 -26.93 -17.18
N VAL A 228 -6.00 -26.60 -18.13
CA VAL A 228 -6.33 -25.71 -19.26
C VAL A 228 -7.42 -26.32 -20.15
N LYS A 229 -7.32 -27.61 -20.48
CA LYS A 229 -8.32 -28.31 -21.30
C LYS A 229 -9.69 -28.33 -20.62
N ASP A 230 -9.71 -28.57 -19.30
CA ASP A 230 -10.96 -28.63 -18.56
C ASP A 230 -11.58 -27.24 -18.39
N GLU A 231 -10.76 -26.19 -18.21
CA GLU A 231 -11.25 -24.81 -18.18
C GLU A 231 -11.81 -24.36 -19.53
N MET A 232 -11.19 -24.74 -20.66
CA MET A 232 -11.75 -24.46 -21.99
C MET A 232 -13.12 -25.13 -22.19
N LYS A 233 -13.32 -26.35 -21.65
CA LYS A 233 -14.63 -27.03 -21.70
C LYS A 233 -15.67 -26.30 -20.84
N ASP A 234 -15.29 -25.75 -19.69
CA ASP A 234 -16.19 -25.00 -18.82
C ASP A 234 -16.61 -23.66 -19.44
N VAL A 235 -15.67 -22.97 -20.12
CA VAL A 235 -15.91 -21.65 -20.72
C VAL A 235 -16.66 -21.75 -22.06
N ASP A 236 -16.23 -22.61 -22.99
CA ASP A 236 -16.85 -22.74 -24.32
C ASP A 236 -18.06 -23.69 -24.34
N GLY A 237 -18.26 -24.41 -23.23
CA GLY A 237 -19.14 -25.57 -23.11
C GLY A 237 -18.55 -26.81 -23.78
N ASP A 238 -18.73 -27.99 -23.17
CA ASP A 238 -18.24 -29.24 -23.75
C ASP A 238 -18.76 -29.38 -25.21
N PRO A 239 -17.87 -29.44 -26.21
CA PRO A 239 -18.28 -29.55 -27.61
C PRO A 239 -19.16 -30.79 -27.85
N HIS A 240 -19.00 -31.86 -27.08
CA HIS A 240 -19.89 -33.02 -27.14
C HIS A 240 -21.31 -32.68 -26.64
N VAL A 241 -21.42 -31.90 -25.58
CA VAL A 241 -22.71 -31.42 -25.04
C VAL A 241 -23.38 -30.45 -26.02
N LYS A 242 -22.60 -29.52 -26.61
CA LYS A 242 -23.07 -28.57 -27.62
C LYS A 242 -23.55 -29.28 -28.90
N GLN A 243 -22.83 -30.30 -29.36
CA GLN A 243 -23.24 -31.15 -30.48
C GLN A 243 -24.48 -32.00 -30.15
N ARG A 244 -24.56 -32.56 -28.94
CA ARG A 244 -25.73 -33.34 -28.48
C ARG A 244 -26.99 -32.46 -28.41
N LEU A 245 -26.88 -31.26 -27.86
CA LEU A 245 -27.96 -30.26 -27.85
C LEU A 245 -28.38 -29.87 -29.28
N ARG A 246 -27.43 -29.70 -30.19
CA ARG A 246 -27.72 -29.40 -31.60
C ARG A 246 -28.48 -30.55 -32.28
N ARG A 247 -28.10 -31.82 -32.05
CA ARG A 247 -28.81 -33.01 -32.55
C ARG A 247 -30.25 -33.09 -32.02
N ILE A 248 -30.44 -32.90 -30.71
CA ILE A 248 -31.78 -32.90 -30.10
C ILE A 248 -32.66 -31.80 -30.68
N ARG A 249 -32.10 -30.60 -30.94
CA ARG A 249 -32.84 -29.50 -31.58
C ARG A 249 -33.24 -29.83 -33.02
N THR A 250 -32.36 -30.44 -33.81
CA THR A 250 -32.68 -30.87 -35.19
C THR A 250 -33.72 -31.99 -35.23
N ASP A 251 -33.66 -32.94 -34.30
CA ASP A 251 -34.62 -34.05 -34.25
C ASP A 251 -36.02 -33.56 -33.83
N ARG A 252 -36.10 -32.63 -32.86
CA ARG A 252 -37.37 -32.00 -32.50
C ARG A 252 -37.95 -31.12 -33.61
N ALA A 253 -37.11 -30.46 -34.40
CA ALA A 253 -37.55 -29.67 -35.56
C ALA A 253 -38.12 -30.58 -36.67
N ARG A 254 -37.48 -31.73 -36.93
CA ARG A 254 -37.99 -32.73 -37.88
C ARG A 254 -39.34 -33.32 -37.43
N ASN A 255 -39.49 -33.64 -36.15
CA ASN A 255 -40.76 -34.17 -35.63
C ASN A 255 -41.89 -33.15 -35.63
N ARG A 256 -41.61 -31.84 -35.62
CA ARG A 256 -42.62 -30.79 -35.76
C ARG A 256 -43.10 -30.58 -37.19
N GLY A 257 -42.25 -30.87 -38.20
CA GLY A 257 -42.64 -30.80 -39.61
C GLY A 257 -43.39 -32.04 -40.12
N MET A 258 -43.48 -33.11 -39.33
CA MET A 258 -44.24 -34.33 -39.67
C MET A 258 -45.65 -34.37 -39.03
N LEU A 259 -45.98 -33.41 -38.16
CA LEU A 259 -47.28 -33.28 -37.48
C LEU A 259 -48.12 -32.10 -38.02
N SER A 260 -47.73 -31.53 -39.17
CA SER A 260 -48.51 -30.58 -39.98
C SER A 260 -48.78 -31.19 -41.35
#